data_AF-A0A7K2LWB3-F1
#
_entry.id   AF-A0A7K2LWB3-F1
#
_cell.length_a   1.000
_cell.length_b   1.000
_cell.length_c   1.000
_cell.angle_alpha   90.00
_cell.angle_beta   90.00
_cell.angle_gamma   90.00
#
_symmetry.space_group_name_H-M   'P 1'
#
loop_
_entity.id
_entity.type
_entity.pdbx_description
1 polymer ?
#
loop_
_entity_poly.entity_id
_entity_poly.type
_entity_poly.pdbx_seq_one_letter_code
_entity_poly.pdbx_strand_id
1 'polypeptide(L)'
;MCIGGNVQAEEEEVRSAYASACAELAAGRYVEARRTATDALKADGPDAGLFLVLGQAHVAEDDDDHDDRAEAAYRDGLQAFPDDLDLLAAYAELCLGSDYMDRPARHRRGPALTERLRELAPGSRQTVHVERIAAGMTMTAGTEPPSPVRAQTYV
;
A
#
# COMPACT_ATOMS: atom_id res chain seq x y z
N MET A 1 -10.88 -23.64 49.18
CA MET A 1 -11.21 -24.13 47.82
C MET A 1 -10.81 -23.03 46.86
N CYS A 2 -9.70 -23.23 46.14
CA CYS A 2 -9.24 -22.34 45.09
C CYS A 2 -9.63 -22.98 43.76
N ILE A 3 -10.50 -22.33 43.00
CA ILE A 3 -10.57 -22.41 41.54
C ILE A 3 -11.10 -21.00 41.15
N GLY A 4 -10.33 -20.09 40.56
CA GLY A 4 -9.26 -20.29 39.60
C GLY A 4 -9.81 -19.96 38.22
N GLY A 5 -9.66 -18.70 37.82
CA GLY A 5 -9.68 -18.26 36.42
C GLY A 5 -11.04 -18.21 35.73
N ASN A 6 -11.60 -17.00 35.62
CA ASN A 6 -12.34 -16.64 34.42
C ASN A 6 -12.07 -15.17 34.08
N VAL A 7 -10.78 -14.83 33.96
CA VAL A 7 -10.31 -13.50 33.56
C VAL A 7 -10.19 -13.40 32.02
N GLN A 8 -10.46 -14.47 31.27
CA GLN A 8 -10.23 -14.52 29.83
C GLN A 8 -11.44 -14.08 28.97
N ALA A 9 -12.57 -13.68 29.57
CA ALA A 9 -13.78 -13.33 28.81
C ALA A 9 -13.96 -11.82 28.58
N GLU A 10 -13.17 -10.97 29.24
CA GLU A 10 -13.34 -9.50 29.16
C GLU A 10 -12.11 -8.76 28.59
N GLU A 11 -11.02 -9.47 28.28
CA GLU A 11 -9.83 -8.90 27.60
C GLU A 11 -9.97 -8.86 26.06
N GLU A 12 -11.07 -9.41 25.52
CA GLU A 12 -11.56 -9.12 24.15
C GLU A 12 -12.32 -7.78 24.15
N GLU A 13 -11.70 -6.82 24.81
CA GLU A 13 -12.16 -5.49 25.16
C GLU A 13 -12.11 -4.63 23.90
N VAL A 14 -13.21 -4.62 23.14
CA VAL A 14 -13.53 -3.74 21.99
C VAL A 14 -12.30 -3.31 21.19
N ARG A 15 -11.59 -4.27 20.58
CA ARG A 15 -10.61 -3.91 19.55
C ARG A 15 -11.38 -3.24 18.42
N SER A 16 -11.00 -2.00 18.08
CA SER A 16 -11.63 -1.31 16.96
C SER A 16 -11.48 -2.15 15.69
N ALA A 17 -12.46 -2.08 14.78
CA ALA A 17 -12.40 -2.83 13.53
C ALA A 17 -11.10 -2.57 12.76
N TYR A 18 -10.57 -1.34 12.83
CA TYR A 18 -9.26 -0.98 12.31
C TYR A 18 -8.12 -1.82 12.91
N ALA A 19 -8.03 -1.87 14.24
CA ALA A 19 -6.98 -2.64 14.90
C ALA A 19 -7.10 -4.16 14.62
N SER A 20 -8.32 -4.68 14.46
CA SER A 20 -8.55 -6.07 14.04
C SER A 20 -8.08 -6.32 12.60
N ALA A 21 -8.46 -5.45 11.67
CA ALA A 21 -8.04 -5.55 10.27
C ALA A 21 -6.52 -5.43 10.11
N CYS A 22 -5.87 -4.52 10.85
CA CYS A 22 -4.40 -4.43 10.90
C CYS A 22 -3.75 -5.72 11.40
N ALA A 23 -4.30 -6.33 12.45
CA ALA A 23 -3.77 -7.58 13.01
C ALA A 23 -3.95 -8.76 12.05
N GLU A 24 -5.04 -8.79 11.29
CA GLU A 24 -5.28 -9.79 10.23
C GLU A 24 -4.32 -9.61 9.06
N LEU A 25 -4.15 -8.37 8.59
CA LEU A 25 -3.20 -8.03 7.53
C LEU A 25 -1.77 -8.44 7.93
N ALA A 26 -1.33 -8.06 9.12
CA ALA A 26 0.00 -8.40 9.63
C ALA A 26 0.23 -9.92 9.78
N ALA A 27 -0.85 -10.69 9.94
CA ALA A 27 -0.80 -12.14 10.04
C ALA A 27 -0.98 -12.86 8.69
N GLY A 28 -1.03 -12.14 7.56
CA GLY A 28 -1.24 -12.73 6.23
C GLY A 28 -2.68 -13.18 5.95
N ARG A 29 -3.63 -12.82 6.82
CA ARG A 29 -5.06 -13.15 6.68
C ARG A 29 -5.76 -12.08 5.86
N TYR A 30 -5.40 -11.99 4.58
CA TYR A 30 -5.80 -10.89 3.70
C TYR A 30 -7.32 -10.87 3.44
N VAL A 31 -7.93 -12.04 3.25
CA VAL A 31 -9.38 -12.16 3.04
C VAL A 31 -10.15 -11.64 4.26
N GLU A 32 -9.72 -12.01 5.45
CA GLU A 32 -10.29 -11.56 6.72
C GLU A 32 -10.11 -10.06 6.89
N ALA A 33 -8.89 -9.54 6.70
CA ALA A 33 -8.60 -8.11 6.81
C ALA A 33 -9.51 -7.27 5.90
N ARG A 34 -9.74 -7.73 4.66
CA ARG A 34 -10.65 -7.06 3.72
C ARG A 34 -12.10 -7.09 4.18
N ARG A 35 -12.57 -8.24 4.68
CA ARG A 35 -13.94 -8.37 5.18
C ARG A 35 -14.16 -7.44 6.36
N THR A 36 -13.28 -7.51 7.36
CA THR A 36 -13.32 -6.64 8.54
C THR A 36 -13.32 -5.16 8.16
N ALA A 37 -12.41 -4.74 7.27
CA ALA A 37 -12.36 -3.35 6.83
C ALA A 37 -13.59 -2.92 6.03
N THR A 38 -14.06 -3.76 5.10
CA THR A 38 -15.24 -3.48 4.28
C THR A 38 -16.51 -3.36 5.11
N ASP A 39 -16.70 -4.26 6.08
CA ASP A 39 -17.89 -4.29 6.91
C ASP A 39 -17.92 -3.08 7.85
N ALA A 40 -16.77 -2.70 8.41
CA ALA A 40 -16.65 -1.50 9.22
C ALA A 40 -16.88 -0.21 8.41
N LEU A 41 -16.33 -0.09 7.20
CA LEU A 41 -16.58 1.06 6.32
C LEU A 41 -18.08 1.22 5.99
N LYS A 42 -18.81 0.10 5.87
CA LYS A 42 -20.26 0.11 5.64
C LYS A 42 -21.07 0.45 6.88
N ALA A 43 -20.65 -0.05 8.05
CA ALA A 43 -21.39 0.10 9.30
C ALA A 43 -21.15 1.47 9.93
N ASP A 44 -19.90 1.91 9.98
CA ASP A 44 -19.44 3.05 10.78
C ASP A 44 -19.12 4.28 9.92
N GLY A 45 -19.00 4.10 8.60
CA GLY A 45 -18.70 5.15 7.64
C GLY A 45 -17.22 5.21 7.23
N PRO A 46 -16.81 6.25 6.49
CA PRO A 46 -15.48 6.35 5.93
C PRO A 46 -14.42 6.55 7.03
N ASP A 47 -13.34 5.79 6.95
CA ASP A 47 -12.16 5.91 7.80
C ASP A 47 -10.89 5.69 6.96
N ALA A 48 -9.92 6.60 7.08
CA ALA A 48 -8.71 6.57 6.27
C ALA A 48 -7.87 5.31 6.50
N GLY A 49 -7.75 4.88 7.75
CA GLY A 49 -7.01 3.68 8.13
C GLY A 49 -7.66 2.41 7.58
N LEU A 50 -8.98 2.32 7.61
CA LEU A 50 -9.70 1.18 7.03
C LEU A 50 -9.55 1.11 5.51
N PHE A 51 -9.60 2.23 4.80
CA PHE A 51 -9.31 2.26 3.35
C PHE A 51 -7.86 1.86 3.06
N LEU A 52 -6.91 2.31 3.88
CA LEU A 52 -5.50 1.95 3.75
C LEU A 52 -5.30 0.44 3.90
N VAL A 53 -5.84 -0.15 4.97
CA VAL A 53 -5.73 -1.60 5.24
C VAL A 53 -6.43 -2.42 4.15
N LEU A 54 -7.59 -1.98 3.68
CA LEU A 54 -8.32 -2.63 2.60
C LEU A 54 -7.49 -2.67 1.31
N GLY A 55 -6.86 -1.55 0.94
CA GLY A 55 -5.98 -1.49 -0.22
C GLY A 55 -4.73 -2.35 -0.05
N GLN A 56 -4.08 -2.31 1.10
CA GLN A 56 -2.88 -3.12 1.38
C GLN A 56 -3.19 -4.62 1.37
N ALA A 57 -4.34 -5.03 1.90
CA ALA A 57 -4.79 -6.42 1.87
C ALA A 57 -5.14 -6.90 0.44
N HIS A 58 -5.44 -5.98 -0.48
CA HIS A 58 -5.58 -6.31 -1.89
C HIS A 58 -4.21 -6.45 -2.57
N VAL A 59 -3.33 -5.46 -2.41
CA VAL A 59 -1.96 -5.50 -2.96
C VAL A 59 -1.20 -6.76 -2.52
N ALA A 60 -1.38 -7.21 -1.28
CA ALA A 60 -0.68 -8.38 -0.76
C ALA A 60 -1.08 -9.72 -1.42
N GLU A 61 -2.21 -9.79 -2.13
CA GLU A 61 -2.58 -10.96 -2.93
C GLU A 61 -2.01 -10.93 -4.36
N ASP A 62 -1.46 -9.79 -4.80
CA ASP A 62 -0.60 -9.62 -5.99
C ASP A 62 -1.12 -10.32 -7.27
N ASP A 63 -2.39 -10.05 -7.60
CA ASP A 63 -3.04 -10.42 -8.86
C ASP A 63 -3.72 -9.18 -9.46
N ASP A 64 -3.86 -9.14 -10.79
CA ASP A 64 -4.36 -7.99 -11.56
C ASP A 64 -5.72 -7.48 -11.04
N ASP A 65 -6.65 -8.41 -10.74
CA ASP A 65 -7.97 -8.12 -10.19
C ASP A 65 -7.89 -7.50 -8.78
N HIS A 66 -6.84 -7.84 -8.03
CA HIS A 66 -6.63 -7.31 -6.70
C HIS A 66 -6.00 -5.92 -6.74
N ASP A 67 -5.11 -5.63 -7.67
CA ASP A 67 -4.58 -4.30 -7.86
C ASP A 67 -5.67 -3.27 -8.21
N ASP A 68 -6.60 -3.62 -9.11
CA ASP A 68 -7.71 -2.73 -9.47
C ASP A 68 -8.60 -2.42 -8.26
N ARG A 69 -8.80 -3.41 -7.38
CA ARG A 69 -9.55 -3.22 -6.12
C ARG A 69 -8.76 -2.41 -5.09
N ALA A 70 -7.44 -2.57 -5.04
CA ALA A 70 -6.59 -1.73 -4.20
C ALA A 70 -6.65 -0.27 -4.64
N GLU A 71 -6.52 -0.01 -5.95
CA GLU A 71 -6.65 1.32 -6.53
C GLU A 71 -8.02 1.94 -6.21
N ALA A 72 -9.10 1.17 -6.33
CA ALA A 72 -10.43 1.64 -5.98
C ALA A 72 -10.53 2.05 -4.49
N ALA A 73 -10.04 1.20 -3.57
CA ALA A 73 -10.06 1.49 -2.14
C ALA A 73 -9.27 2.76 -1.79
N TYR A 74 -8.07 2.95 -2.38
CA TYR A 74 -7.28 4.15 -2.14
C TYR A 74 -7.95 5.41 -2.70
N ARG A 75 -8.58 5.33 -3.87
CA ARG A 75 -9.29 6.47 -4.47
C ARG A 75 -10.52 6.87 -3.66
N ASP A 76 -11.29 5.90 -3.18
CA ASP A 76 -12.44 6.14 -2.31
C ASP A 76 -11.99 6.77 -0.98
N GLY A 77 -10.89 6.26 -0.40
CA GLY A 77 -10.26 6.84 0.78
C GLY A 77 -9.82 8.28 0.55
N LEU A 78 -9.10 8.56 -0.55
CA LEU A 78 -8.64 9.92 -0.87
C LEU A 78 -9.78 10.87 -1.28
N GLN A 79 -10.92 10.35 -1.73
CA GLN A 79 -12.11 11.18 -1.93
C GLN A 79 -12.67 11.69 -0.60
N ALA A 80 -12.63 10.86 0.45
CA ALA A 80 -13.04 11.25 1.80
C ALA A 80 -11.96 12.03 2.57
N PHE A 81 -10.68 11.68 2.35
CA PHE A 81 -9.51 12.18 3.07
C PHE A 81 -8.40 12.58 2.09
N PRO A 82 -8.56 13.70 1.36
CA PRO A 82 -7.69 14.06 0.23
C PRO A 82 -6.23 14.32 0.57
N ASP A 83 -5.95 14.67 1.83
CA ASP A 83 -4.60 15.01 2.32
C ASP A 83 -4.05 13.95 3.29
N ASP A 84 -4.67 12.76 3.38
CA ASP A 84 -4.15 11.67 4.19
C ASP A 84 -2.84 11.13 3.58
N LEU A 85 -1.75 11.28 4.33
CA LEU A 85 -0.41 11.00 3.84
C LEU A 85 -0.17 9.51 3.61
N ASP A 86 -0.77 8.63 4.42
CA ASP A 86 -0.55 7.19 4.31
C ASP A 86 -1.32 6.62 3.12
N LEU A 87 -2.54 7.09 2.86
CA LEU A 87 -3.29 6.77 1.64
C LEU A 87 -2.60 7.27 0.38
N LEU A 88 -2.12 8.53 0.38
CA LEU A 88 -1.36 9.07 -0.75
C LEU A 88 -0.09 8.25 -1.03
N ALA A 89 0.63 7.86 0.02
CA ALA A 89 1.86 7.09 -0.10
C ALA A 89 1.61 5.68 -0.63
N ALA A 90 0.65 4.96 -0.06
CA ALA A 90 0.30 3.62 -0.49
C ALA A 90 -0.21 3.61 -1.95
N TYR A 91 -1.00 4.62 -2.34
CA TYR A 91 -1.48 4.71 -3.71
C TYR A 91 -0.36 5.07 -4.69
N ALA A 92 0.55 5.96 -4.31
CA ALA A 92 1.72 6.29 -5.12
C ALA A 92 2.61 5.07 -5.34
N GLU A 93 2.84 4.26 -4.29
CA GLU A 93 3.59 3.01 -4.36
C GLU A 93 2.96 2.01 -5.33
N LEU A 94 1.64 1.78 -5.23
CA LEU A 94 0.91 0.93 -6.18
C LEU A 94 1.06 1.43 -7.62
N CYS A 95 0.88 2.75 -7.83
CA CYS A 95 0.97 3.33 -9.17
C CYS A 95 2.37 3.21 -9.76
N LEU A 96 3.38 3.58 -9.00
CA LEU A 96 4.77 3.47 -9.42
C LEU A 96 5.13 2.02 -9.73
N GLY A 97 4.71 1.07 -8.89
CA GLY A 97 4.98 -0.36 -9.03
C GLY A 97 4.34 -1.03 -10.24
N SER A 98 3.32 -0.41 -10.84
CA SER A 98 2.56 -1.01 -11.93
C SER A 98 3.35 -1.00 -13.24
N ASP A 99 3.25 -2.06 -14.05
CA ASP A 99 3.90 -2.09 -15.35
C ASP A 99 3.35 -0.97 -16.27
N TYR A 100 4.25 -0.15 -16.82
CA TYR A 100 3.88 0.95 -17.71
C TYR A 100 3.21 0.45 -19.00
N MET A 101 3.60 -0.72 -19.51
CA MET A 101 3.09 -1.29 -20.75
C MET A 101 1.68 -1.86 -20.56
N ASP A 102 1.42 -2.51 -19.42
CA ASP A 102 0.11 -3.12 -19.14
C ASP A 102 -0.88 -2.13 -18.51
N ARG A 103 -0.41 -1.26 -17.60
CA ARG A 103 -1.23 -0.32 -16.82
C ARG A 103 -0.72 1.12 -16.95
N PRO A 104 -0.60 1.69 -18.17
CA PRO A 104 -0.01 3.01 -18.38
C PRO A 104 -0.75 4.14 -17.65
N ALA A 105 -2.08 4.04 -17.53
CA ALA A 105 -2.88 5.05 -16.85
C ALA A 105 -2.60 5.09 -15.35
N ARG A 106 -2.45 3.93 -14.72
CA ARG A 106 -2.14 3.81 -13.30
C ARG A 106 -0.71 4.28 -13.03
N HIS A 107 0.25 3.80 -13.85
CA HIS A 107 1.65 4.22 -13.73
C HIS A 107 1.83 5.75 -13.81
N ARG A 108 1.11 6.43 -14.71
CA ARG A 108 1.22 7.91 -14.85
C ARG A 108 0.69 8.69 -13.65
N ARG A 109 -0.13 8.09 -12.78
CA ARG A 109 -0.64 8.77 -11.57
C ARG A 109 0.42 8.85 -10.47
N GLY A 110 1.39 7.93 -10.46
CA GLY A 110 2.46 7.86 -9.45
C GLY A 110 3.17 9.20 -9.23
N PRO A 111 3.76 9.82 -10.27
CA PRO A 111 4.45 11.11 -10.11
C PRO A 111 3.59 12.24 -9.53
N ALA A 112 2.30 12.30 -9.89
CA ALA A 112 1.40 13.33 -9.38
C ALA A 112 1.09 13.14 -7.89
N LEU A 113 0.94 11.88 -7.44
CA LEU A 113 0.76 11.55 -6.02
C LEU A 113 2.03 11.85 -5.21
N THR A 114 3.21 11.53 -5.77
CA THR A 114 4.50 11.87 -5.16
C THR A 114 4.68 13.38 -5.01
N GLU A 115 4.31 14.16 -6.04
CA GLU A 115 4.35 15.63 -5.94
C GLU A 115 3.42 16.14 -4.85
N ARG A 116 2.19 15.61 -4.79
CA ARG A 116 1.22 15.98 -3.76
C ARG A 116 1.74 15.71 -2.35
N LEU A 117 2.39 14.58 -2.12
CA LEU A 117 3.05 14.26 -0.84
C LEU A 117 4.16 15.26 -0.50
N ARG A 118 4.96 15.66 -1.49
CA ARG A 118 6.02 16.66 -1.30
C ARG A 118 5.46 18.02 -0.93
N GLU A 119 4.36 18.44 -1.56
CA GLU A 119 3.66 19.68 -1.24
C GLU A 119 3.09 19.69 0.19
N LEU A 120 2.43 18.60 0.58
CA LEU A 120 1.74 18.49 1.88
C LEU A 120 2.72 18.29 3.04
N ALA A 121 3.70 17.43 2.86
CA ALA A 121 4.59 16.98 3.93
C ALA A 121 6.02 16.76 3.42
N PRO A 122 6.75 17.83 3.07
CA PRO A 122 8.11 17.72 2.57
C PRO A 122 9.03 17.08 3.62
N GLY A 123 9.80 16.08 3.21
CA GLY A 123 10.75 15.36 4.09
C GLY A 123 10.10 14.41 5.10
N SER A 124 8.78 14.21 5.04
CA SER A 124 8.12 13.18 5.84
C SER A 124 8.61 11.77 5.48
N ARG A 125 8.37 10.80 6.36
CA ARG A 125 8.72 9.39 6.11
C ARG A 125 8.04 8.89 4.82
N GLN A 126 6.78 9.26 4.62
CA GLN A 126 5.96 8.92 3.47
C GLN A 126 6.56 9.47 2.17
N THR A 127 6.88 10.77 2.16
CA THR A 127 7.50 11.43 1.01
C THR A 127 8.84 10.79 0.65
N VAL A 128 9.72 10.61 1.64
CA VAL A 128 11.04 10.00 1.42
C VAL A 128 10.93 8.56 0.92
N HIS A 129 9.95 7.80 1.41
CA HIS A 129 9.69 6.43 0.98
C HIS A 129 9.30 6.36 -0.50
N VAL A 130 8.29 7.13 -0.91
CA VAL A 130 7.80 7.14 -2.29
C VAL A 130 8.85 7.69 -3.26
N GLU A 131 9.62 8.71 -2.86
CA GLU A 131 10.71 9.24 -3.68
C GLU A 131 11.81 8.20 -3.92
N ARG A 132 12.10 7.35 -2.93
CA ARG A 132 13.05 6.25 -3.10
C ARG A 132 12.54 5.22 -4.10
N ILE A 133 11.26 4.88 -4.07
CA ILE A 133 10.64 3.95 -5.04
C ILE A 133 10.74 4.54 -6.45
N ALA A 134 10.34 5.79 -6.62
CA ALA A 134 10.40 6.49 -7.90
C ALA A 134 11.84 6.55 -8.46
N ALA A 135 12.82 6.83 -7.60
CA ALA A 135 14.24 6.81 -7.99
C ALA A 135 14.75 5.40 -8.33
N GLY A 136 14.27 4.36 -7.64
CA GLY A 136 14.61 2.97 -7.94
C GLY A 136 14.17 2.53 -9.35
N MET A 137 13.00 2.98 -9.80
CA MET A 137 12.47 2.68 -11.14
C MET A 137 13.25 3.35 -12.26
N THR A 138 13.80 4.54 -12.02
CA THR A 138 14.69 5.17 -13.00
C THR A 138 16.00 4.39 -13.20
N MET A 139 16.39 3.55 -12.24
CA MET A 139 17.60 2.72 -12.34
C MET A 139 17.35 1.35 -13.00
N THR A 140 16.12 0.83 -12.99
CA THR A 140 15.77 -0.41 -13.71
C THR A 140 15.46 -0.18 -15.19
N ALA A 141 15.06 1.05 -15.56
CA ALA A 141 14.83 1.44 -16.95
C ALA A 141 16.11 1.89 -17.70
N GLY A 142 17.30 1.82 -17.07
CA GLY A 142 18.56 2.30 -17.62
C GLY A 142 19.66 1.23 -17.67
N THR A 143 19.79 0.57 -18.82
CA THR A 143 21.04 0.03 -19.44
C THR A 143 22.13 -0.47 -18.49
N GLU A 144 22.32 -1.80 -18.45
CA GLU A 144 23.67 -2.34 -18.28
C GLU A 144 24.53 -1.83 -19.47
N PRO A 145 25.60 -1.05 -19.25
CA PRO A 145 26.49 -0.70 -20.35
C PRO A 145 27.15 -1.98 -20.86
N PRO A 146 27.30 -2.18 -22.18
CA PRO A 146 28.04 -3.34 -22.69
C PRO A 146 29.45 -3.27 -22.13
N SER A 147 29.78 -4.27 -21.32
CA SER A 147 31.11 -4.43 -20.74
C SER A 147 32.15 -4.37 -21.86
N PRO A 148 33.10 -3.43 -21.85
CA PRO A 148 34.21 -3.48 -22.80
C PRO A 148 35.12 -4.63 -22.37
N VAL A 149 35.95 -5.11 -23.31
CA VAL A 149 37.00 -6.15 -23.18
C VAL A 149 36.47 -7.54 -23.59
N ARG A 150 36.88 -8.13 -24.71
CA ARG A 150 38.27 -8.28 -25.17
C ARG A 150 38.30 -8.53 -26.69
N ALA A 151 38.88 -7.62 -27.45
CA ALA A 151 39.34 -7.94 -28.80
C ALA A 151 40.48 -8.96 -28.67
N GLN A 152 40.24 -10.19 -29.09
CA GLN A 152 41.32 -11.16 -29.29
C GLN A 152 42.01 -10.80 -30.60
N THR A 153 43.23 -10.28 -30.48
CA THR A 153 44.21 -10.23 -31.55
C THR A 153 44.46 -11.66 -32.02
N TYR A 154 44.01 -11.99 -33.23
CA TYR A 154 44.55 -13.13 -33.97
C TYR A 154 45.68 -12.64 -34.87
N VAL A 155 46.80 -13.36 -34.76
CA VAL A 155 48.08 -13.18 -35.46
C VAL A 155 47.96 -13.58 -36.93
#